data_AF-A0AAJ1K246-F1
#
_entry.id   AF-A0AAJ1K246-F1
#
_cell.length_a   1.000
_cell.length_b   1.000
_cell.length_c   1.000
_cell.angle_alpha   90.00
_cell.angle_beta   90.00
_cell.angle_gamma   90.00
#
_symmetry.space_group_name_H-M   'P 1'
#
loop_
_entity.id
_entity.type
_entity.pdbx_description
1 polymer ?
#
loop_
_entity_poly.entity_id
_entity_poly.type
_entity_poly.pdbx_seq_one_letter_code
_entity_poly.pdbx_strand_id
1 'polypeptide(L)'
;MTTEMNIDFQPTNKATKENQTEARLAQTYKNYKVYGQDLIVKVDKNGVITTISGKVVQNLDQQPNLTITNFLSKNEVKSKLHDILQILSDVTVTKLSIEILVYKKKEAYHS
;
A
#
# COMPACT_ATOMS: atom_id res chain seq x y z
N MET A 1 20.10 -18.36 6.02
CA MET A 1 19.06 -17.45 5.51
C MET A 1 18.03 -18.30 4.77
N THR A 2 16.82 -18.40 5.29
CA THR A 2 15.69 -19.02 4.60
C THR A 2 15.13 -17.98 3.64
N THR A 3 15.22 -18.24 2.34
CA THR A 3 14.59 -17.37 1.32
C THR A 3 13.09 -17.57 1.40
N GLU A 4 12.36 -16.59 1.91
CA GLU A 4 10.89 -16.61 1.87
C GLU A 4 10.44 -16.65 0.40
N MET A 5 9.58 -17.62 0.07
CA MET A 5 9.09 -17.83 -1.30
C MET A 5 7.80 -17.04 -1.52
N ASN A 6 7.52 -16.65 -2.77
CA ASN A 6 6.29 -15.96 -3.18
C ASN A 6 6.14 -14.52 -2.66
N ILE A 7 7.24 -13.84 -2.37
CA ILE A 7 7.26 -12.40 -2.07
C ILE A 7 7.63 -11.63 -3.33
N ASP A 8 6.92 -10.53 -3.59
CA ASP A 8 7.26 -9.59 -4.64
C ASP A 8 6.93 -8.14 -4.22
N PHE A 9 7.40 -7.16 -4.99
CA PHE A 9 7.18 -5.73 -4.76
C PHE A 9 6.63 -5.07 -6.02
N GLN A 10 5.36 -4.68 -5.96
CA GLN A 10 4.63 -4.13 -7.11
C GLN A 10 4.51 -2.61 -7.01
N PRO A 11 4.83 -1.84 -8.06
CA PRO A 11 4.75 -0.39 -8.01
C PRO A 11 3.29 0.08 -7.91
N THR A 12 3.00 0.90 -6.91
CA THR A 12 1.68 1.52 -6.68
C THR A 12 1.63 2.96 -7.17
N ASN A 13 2.76 3.67 -7.13
CA ASN A 13 2.89 5.03 -7.63
C ASN A 13 4.33 5.27 -8.08
N LYS A 14 4.50 6.09 -9.11
CA LYS A 14 5.80 6.54 -9.60
C LYS A 14 5.75 8.05 -9.82
N ALA A 15 6.72 8.76 -9.26
CA ALA A 15 6.93 10.17 -9.49
C ALA A 15 8.38 10.44 -9.90
N THR A 16 8.57 11.21 -10.97
CA THR A 16 9.90 11.64 -11.42
C THR A 16 10.04 13.14 -11.27
N LYS A 17 11.16 13.60 -10.71
CA LYS A 17 11.54 15.02 -10.68
C LYS A 17 13.00 15.14 -11.07
N GLU A 18 13.28 15.97 -12.07
CA GLU A 18 14.57 16.43 -12.63
C GLU A 18 15.79 15.48 -12.59
N ASN A 19 16.17 14.89 -11.45
CA ASN A 19 17.31 13.98 -11.30
C ASN A 19 17.02 12.69 -10.52
N GLN A 20 15.78 12.45 -10.10
CA GLN A 20 15.41 11.31 -9.26
C GLN A 20 14.02 10.78 -9.60
N THR A 21 13.86 9.46 -9.53
CA THR A 21 12.57 8.77 -9.56
C THR A 21 12.28 8.22 -8.17
N GLU A 22 11.11 8.56 -7.63
CA GLU A 22 10.55 7.93 -6.44
C GLU A 22 9.49 6.91 -6.88
N ALA A 23 9.65 5.67 -6.42
CA ALA A 23 8.67 4.60 -6.61
C ALA A 23 8.14 4.16 -5.24
N ARG A 24 6.81 4.10 -5.13
CA ARG A 24 6.13 3.45 -4.02
C ARG A 24 5.84 2.02 -4.44
N LEU A 25 6.27 1.06 -3.65
CA LEU A 25 6.12 -0.36 -3.89
C LEU A 25 5.26 -0.95 -2.78
N ALA A 26 4.22 -1.70 -3.16
CA ALA A 26 3.48 -2.55 -2.24
C ALA A 26 4.11 -3.93 -2.21
N GLN A 27 4.34 -4.44 -1.00
CA GLN A 27 4.72 -5.84 -0.81
C GLN A 27 3.53 -6.73 -1.17
N THR A 28 3.80 -7.81 -1.89
CA THR A 28 2.85 -8.87 -2.18
C THR A 28 3.34 -10.19 -1.63
N TYR A 29 2.39 -11.06 -1.29
CA TYR A 29 2.64 -12.42 -0.83
C TYR A 29 1.60 -13.34 -1.47
N LYS A 30 2.05 -14.36 -2.21
CA LYS A 30 1.16 -15.26 -2.98
C LYS A 30 0.14 -14.49 -3.85
N ASN A 31 0.60 -13.41 -4.50
CA ASN A 31 -0.20 -12.48 -5.32
C ASN A 31 -1.22 -11.62 -4.55
N TYR A 32 -1.29 -11.69 -3.22
CA TYR A 32 -2.10 -10.80 -2.41
C TYR A 32 -1.30 -9.60 -1.93
N LYS A 33 -1.88 -8.40 -2.00
CA LYS A 33 -1.28 -7.19 -1.44
C LYS A 33 -1.23 -7.29 0.08
N VAL A 34 -0.06 -7.05 0.66
CA VAL A 34 0.12 -6.86 2.11
C VAL A 34 -0.21 -5.40 2.42
N TYR A 35 -1.30 -5.16 3.14
CA TYR A 35 -1.78 -3.81 3.44
C TYR A 35 -1.05 -3.16 4.63
N GLY A 36 -1.02 -1.82 4.63
CA GLY A 36 -0.47 -1.02 5.74
C GLY A 36 1.05 -0.86 5.72
N GLN A 37 1.73 -1.35 4.68
CA GLN A 37 3.17 -1.24 4.52
C GLN A 37 3.50 -0.83 3.08
N ASP A 38 4.09 0.36 2.92
CA ASP A 38 4.62 0.83 1.64
C ASP A 38 6.14 0.94 1.73
N LEU A 39 6.83 0.45 0.71
CA LEU A 39 8.26 0.67 0.53
C LEU A 39 8.45 1.83 -0.44
N ILE A 40 9.22 2.84 -0.06
CA ILE A 40 9.56 3.98 -0.90
C ILE A 40 11.01 3.85 -1.32
N VAL A 41 11.23 3.70 -2.63
CA VAL A 41 12.55 3.60 -3.22
C VAL A 41 12.80 4.84 -4.05
N LYS A 42 13.95 5.48 -3.86
CA LYS A 42 14.41 6.56 -4.72
C LYS A 42 15.62 6.13 -5.52
N VAL A 43 15.59 6.41 -6.81
CA VAL A 43 16.59 6.02 -7.79
C VAL A 43 17.06 7.26 -8.52
N ASP A 44 18.38 7.43 -8.66
CA ASP A 44 18.93 8.54 -9.43
C ASP A 44 18.80 8.32 -10.95
N LYS A 45 19.22 9.30 -11.74
CA LYS A 45 19.19 9.23 -13.22
C LYS A 45 20.01 8.08 -13.82
N ASN A 46 20.95 7.50 -13.06
CA ASN A 46 21.83 6.41 -13.49
C ASN A 46 21.27 5.04 -13.09
N GLY A 47 20.13 4.98 -12.41
CA GLY A 47 19.56 3.74 -11.91
C GLY A 47 20.07 3.32 -10.53
N VAL A 48 20.85 4.17 -9.84
CA VAL A 48 21.38 3.86 -8.51
C VAL A 48 20.33 4.14 -7.45
N ILE A 49 20.06 3.16 -6.59
CA ILE A 49 19.20 3.34 -5.43
C ILE A 49 19.92 4.27 -4.44
N THR A 50 19.31 5.42 -4.20
CA THR A 50 19.84 6.47 -3.31
C THR A 50 19.12 6.49 -1.97
N THR A 51 17.91 5.95 -1.90
CA THR A 51 17.14 5.87 -0.66
C THR A 51 16.21 4.67 -0.69
N ILE A 52 16.15 3.97 0.45
CA ILE A 52 15.13 2.98 0.75
C ILE A 52 14.51 3.39 2.09
N SER A 53 13.19 3.52 2.13
CA SER A 53 12.46 3.88 3.35
C SER A 53 11.10 3.20 3.39
N GLY A 54 10.48 3.13 4.57
CA GLY A 54 9.25 2.38 4.77
C GLY A 54 9.47 1.09 5.54
N LYS A 55 8.50 0.19 5.48
CA LYS A 55 8.51 -1.05 6.26
C LYS A 55 8.11 -2.22 5.37
N VAL A 56 8.72 -3.37 5.65
CA VAL A 56 8.46 -4.65 5.00
C VAL A 56 8.11 -5.65 6.09
N VAL A 57 7.14 -6.51 5.84
CA VAL A 57 6.80 -7.62 6.75
C VAL A 57 7.70 -8.80 6.40
N GLN A 58 8.29 -9.40 7.43
CA GLN A 58 9.08 -10.63 7.33
C GLN A 58 8.30 -11.81 7.91
N ASN A 59 8.75 -13.01 7.61
CA ASN A 59 8.15 -14.28 7.98
C ASN A 59 6.67 -14.33 7.58
N LEU A 60 6.36 -13.97 6.32
CA LEU A 60 4.98 -13.88 5.83
C LEU A 60 4.24 -15.22 5.91
N ASP A 61 4.95 -16.33 5.72
CA ASP A 61 4.44 -17.69 5.89
C ASP A 61 4.05 -18.03 7.35
N GLN A 62 4.45 -17.21 8.32
CA GLN A 62 4.11 -17.37 9.74
C GLN A 62 3.03 -16.38 10.18
N GLN A 63 2.64 -15.43 9.32
CA GLN A 63 1.60 -14.45 9.63
C GLN A 63 0.23 -15.10 9.50
N PRO A 64 -0.51 -15.30 10.61
CA PRO A 64 -1.75 -16.08 10.60
C PRO A 64 -2.80 -15.45 9.67
N ASN A 65 -2.86 -14.13 9.60
CA ASN A 65 -3.76 -13.40 8.71
C ASN A 65 -3.46 -13.60 7.21
N LEU A 66 -2.27 -14.10 6.86
CA LEU A 66 -1.86 -14.36 5.47
C LEU A 66 -1.87 -15.84 5.11
N THR A 67 -2.00 -16.74 6.09
CA THR A 67 -2.04 -18.19 5.89
C THR A 67 -3.44 -18.79 6.04
N ILE A 68 -4.43 -18.02 6.47
CA ILE A 68 -5.84 -18.46 6.53
C ILE A 68 -6.34 -18.82 5.12
N THR A 69 -7.07 -19.91 5.02
CA THR A 69 -7.70 -20.39 3.77
C THR A 69 -9.21 -20.29 3.78
N ASN A 70 -9.84 -20.14 4.96
CA ASN A 70 -11.28 -20.05 5.12
C ASN A 70 -11.77 -18.59 4.98
N PHE A 71 -11.67 -18.05 3.76
CA PHE A 71 -12.13 -16.69 3.48
C PHE A 71 -13.64 -16.64 3.29
N LEU A 72 -14.26 -15.60 3.85
CA LEU A 72 -15.62 -15.22 3.51
C LEU A 72 -15.70 -14.80 2.04
N SER A 73 -16.84 -15.08 1.41
CA SER A 73 -17.12 -14.55 0.08
C SER A 73 -17.25 -13.03 0.10
N LYS A 74 -17.09 -12.40 -1.06
CA LYS A 74 -17.24 -10.94 -1.22
C LYS A 74 -18.60 -10.43 -0.71
N ASN A 75 -19.67 -11.21 -0.84
CA ASN A 75 -21.00 -10.81 -0.39
C ASN A 75 -21.16 -10.94 1.12
N GLU A 76 -20.62 -11.99 1.73
CA GLU A 76 -20.61 -12.16 3.19
C GLU A 76 -19.81 -11.06 3.88
N VAL A 77 -18.65 -10.68 3.32
CA VAL A 77 -17.86 -9.54 3.83
C VAL A 77 -18.66 -8.25 3.79
N LYS A 78 -19.35 -7.96 2.67
CA LYS A 78 -20.20 -6.77 2.54
C LYS A 78 -21.34 -6.75 3.54
N SER A 79 -22.04 -7.87 3.71
CA SER A 79 -23.14 -8.00 4.67
C SER A 79 -22.66 -7.75 6.09
N LYS A 80 -21.58 -8.42 6.52
CA LYS A 80 -21.00 -8.22 7.84
C LYS A 80 -20.51 -6.78 8.07
N LEU A 81 -19.91 -6.15 7.07
CA LEU A 81 -19.51 -4.75 7.15
C LEU A 81 -20.71 -3.82 7.35
N HIS A 82 -21.81 -4.07 6.64
CA HIS A 82 -23.05 -3.30 6.79
C HIS A 82 -23.60 -3.40 8.23
N ASP A 83 -23.63 -4.62 8.79
CA ASP A 83 -24.06 -4.88 10.16
C ASP A 83 -23.14 -4.20 11.20
N ILE A 84 -21.81 -4.35 11.04
CA ILE A 84 -20.81 -3.79 11.97
C ILE A 84 -20.82 -2.27 11.96
N LEU A 85 -20.84 -1.66 10.77
CA LEU A 85 -20.78 -0.22 10.60
C LEU A 85 -22.14 0.46 10.84
N GLN A 86 -23.19 -0.32 11.14
CA GLN A 86 -24.56 0.16 11.29
C GLN A 86 -24.96 1.07 10.12
N ILE A 87 -24.52 0.72 8.91
CA ILE A 87 -24.92 1.46 7.72
C ILE A 87 -26.43 1.24 7.64
N LEU A 88 -27.21 2.31 7.79
CA LEU A 88 -28.66 2.22 7.63
C LEU A 88 -28.94 1.73 6.20
N SER A 89 -29.83 0.76 6.05
CA SER A 89 -30.22 0.17 4.76
C SER A 89 -30.70 1.20 3.73
N ASP A 90 -31.08 2.38 4.20
CA ASP A 90 -31.70 3.46 3.44
C ASP A 90 -30.70 4.54 3.02
N VAL A 91 -29.39 4.32 3.25
CA VAL A 91 -28.34 5.26 2.88
C VAL A 91 -27.99 5.06 1.40
N THR A 92 -28.23 6.09 0.60
CA THR A 92 -27.78 6.17 -0.78
C THR A 92 -26.26 6.02 -0.83
N VAL A 93 -25.78 5.04 -1.62
CA VAL A 93 -24.35 4.81 -1.89
C VAL A 93 -23.79 6.07 -2.54
N THR A 94 -23.25 6.97 -1.74
CA THR A 94 -22.57 8.15 -2.23
C THR A 94 -21.12 7.76 -2.43
N LYS A 95 -20.68 7.71 -3.69
CA LYS A 95 -19.27 7.50 -4.02
C LYS A 95 -18.49 8.68 -3.45
N LEU A 96 -17.83 8.49 -2.30
CA LEU A 96 -16.93 9.47 -1.74
C LEU A 96 -15.72 9.63 -2.67
N SER A 97 -15.71 10.73 -3.42
CA SER A 97 -14.51 11.20 -4.10
C SER A 97 -13.56 11.74 -3.03
N ILE A 98 -12.66 10.90 -2.52
CA ILE A 98 -11.60 11.35 -1.62
C ILE A 98 -10.60 12.13 -2.47
N GLU A 99 -10.74 13.45 -2.48
CA GLU A 99 -9.77 14.36 -3.08
C GLU A 99 -8.59 14.50 -2.12
N ILE A 100 -7.48 13.82 -2.42
CA ILE A 100 -6.26 13.91 -1.61
C ILE A 100 -5.57 15.24 -1.93
N LEU A 101 -5.73 16.22 -1.03
CA LEU A 101 -5.11 17.53 -1.17
C LEU A 101 -3.70 17.51 -0.55
N VAL A 102 -2.67 17.54 -1.40
CA VAL A 102 -1.27 17.56 -0.99
C VAL A 102 -0.76 19.00 -0.94
N TYR A 103 -0.55 19.53 0.25
CA TYR A 103 0.09 20.83 0.45
C TYR A 103 1.62 20.68 0.48
N LYS A 104 2.31 21.37 -0.44
CA LYS A 104 3.77 21.50 -0.38
C LYS A 104 4.14 22.66 0.53
N LYS A 105 5.04 22.41 1.49
CA LYS A 105 5.68 23.44 2.31
C LYS A 105 6.44 24.40 1.39
N LYS A 106 6.20 25.71 1.52
CA LYS A 106 7.03 26.73 0.86
C LYS A 106 8.44 26.68 1.47
N GLU A 107 9.45 26.45 0.64
CA GLU A 107 10.83 26.66 1.05
C GLU A 107 11.10 28.16 1.11
N ALA A 108 11.45 28.64 2.31
CA ALA A 108 11.93 29.99 2.50
C ALA A 108 13.40 30.02 2.05
N TYR A 109 13.67 30.71 0.95
CA TYR A 109 15.05 31.08 0.61
C TYR A 109 15.52 32.09 1.66
N HIS A 110 16.51 31.70 2.45
CA HIS A 110 17.32 32.67 3.19
C HIS A 110 18.42 33.15 2.25
N SER A 111 18.36 34.44 1.92
CA SER A 111 19.38 35.17 1.14
C SER A 111 20.70 35.28 1.89
#